data_AF-A0A357KQR1-F1
#
_entry.id   AF-A0A357KQR1-F1
#
_cell.length_a   1.000
_cell.length_b   1.000
_cell.length_c   1.000
_cell.angle_alpha   90.00
_cell.angle_beta   90.00
_cell.angle_gamma   90.00
#
_symmetry.space_group_name_H-M   'P 1'
#
loop_
_entity.id
_entity.type
_entity.pdbx_description
1 polymer ?
#
loop_
_entity_poly.entity_id
_entity_poly.type
_entity_poly.pdbx_seq_one_letter_code
_entity_poly.pdbx_strand_id
1 'polypeptide(L)'
;MKIPVKPPNYEDLLMSMTFDVFEDVGSSNAVDNKNRYLHWDKLRHLKAPDGVSHEIWWFKTKMARKTLYRTVPLMDKAGKPFQFATPDSVLSGLHWLDRFAAGNIQVENAITNPSTRDTYLIRSLIEEAINSSQLEGASTTRDVAKEMIRQDRSPEDKSEQMILNNYQAMQFIRDIKDENLSPSIVFELQKILTQKTMDESAVGRFRTEKDQIHVVDNVTQNYLHTPPSVTELPARMEALCEFANHDAESETNSTFTHPVVQAIILHFMLAYDHPFYDGNGRTARALFYWAMAKQGYWLTEFISISRVIKQAPVQYGKAFLYTETDDNDLTYFLIHQLEVIHKAVDALHVFLDEKIRGIDEAERLLTDNPRLNGKLNFRQLALLRHALKHPRFSYVVQEHQRSHGISYDVARKDLLQMADKLNLLIKTKQGKRYFFVVPNDLEKRIAN
;
A
#
# COMPACT_ATOMS: atom_id res chain seq x y z
N MET A 1 5.90 0.27 21.55
CA MET A 1 4.76 1.20 21.58
C MET A 1 4.03 1.00 22.90
N LYS A 2 3.51 2.07 23.54
CA LYS A 2 2.67 1.94 24.75
C LYS A 2 1.22 1.71 24.32
N ILE A 3 0.54 0.76 24.97
CA ILE A 3 -0.90 0.51 24.74
C ILE A 3 -1.68 1.77 25.12
N PRO A 4 -2.55 2.29 24.23
CA PRO A 4 -3.41 3.42 24.51
C PRO A 4 -4.24 3.24 25.77
N VAL A 5 -4.45 4.33 26.52
CA VAL A 5 -5.41 4.29 27.63
C VAL A 5 -6.81 4.16 27.08
N LYS A 6 -7.52 3.09 27.49
CA LYS A 6 -8.92 2.87 27.10
C LYS A 6 -9.81 4.05 27.51
N PRO A 7 -10.76 4.45 26.67
CA PRO A 7 -11.79 5.42 27.03
C PRO A 7 -12.60 4.95 28.24
N PRO A 8 -13.16 5.88 29.04
CA PRO A 8 -14.18 5.54 30.01
C PRO A 8 -15.37 4.88 29.28
N ASN A 9 -16.00 3.91 29.94
CA ASN A 9 -17.13 3.19 29.37
C ASN A 9 -18.30 4.16 29.13
N TYR A 10 -18.86 4.12 27.92
CA TYR A 10 -19.93 5.04 27.55
C TYR A 10 -21.21 4.87 28.39
N GLU A 11 -21.59 3.63 28.70
CA GLU A 11 -22.82 3.35 29.47
C GLU A 11 -22.66 3.81 30.92
N ASP A 12 -21.49 3.61 31.52
CA ASP A 12 -21.18 4.12 32.86
C ASP A 12 -21.22 5.66 32.91
N LEU A 13 -20.69 6.31 31.87
CA LEU A 13 -20.80 7.76 31.70
C LEU A 13 -22.26 8.18 31.54
N LEU A 14 -23.02 7.52 30.67
CA LEU A 14 -24.44 7.80 30.44
C LEU A 14 -25.26 7.76 31.74
N MET A 15 -25.02 6.76 32.60
CA MET A 15 -25.72 6.61 33.88
C MET A 15 -25.31 7.66 34.94
N SER A 16 -24.14 8.27 34.79
CA SER A 16 -23.62 9.28 35.73
C SER A 16 -23.85 10.72 35.30
N MET A 17 -24.30 10.96 34.06
CA MET A 17 -24.58 12.30 33.55
C MET A 17 -25.90 12.87 34.09
N THR A 18 -25.88 14.16 34.42
CA THR A 18 -27.05 14.94 34.84
C THR A 18 -27.79 15.52 33.63
N PHE A 19 -29.07 15.87 33.80
CA PHE A 19 -29.96 16.30 32.71
C PHE A 19 -29.45 17.53 31.93
N ASP A 20 -28.79 18.46 32.61
CA ASP A 20 -28.15 19.66 32.05
C ASP A 20 -27.04 19.33 31.04
N VAL A 21 -26.33 18.20 31.20
CA VAL A 21 -25.34 17.72 30.22
C VAL A 21 -26.00 17.34 28.89
N PHE A 22 -27.27 16.89 28.94
CA PHE A 22 -28.07 16.53 27.77
C PHE A 22 -28.84 17.71 27.16
N GLU A 23 -29.07 18.81 27.88
CA GLU A 23 -29.64 20.02 27.28
C GLU A 23 -28.61 20.77 26.41
N ASP A 24 -27.33 20.72 26.77
CA ASP A 24 -26.21 21.28 25.99
C ASP A 24 -25.66 20.32 24.92
N VAL A 25 -26.57 19.65 24.19
CA VAL A 25 -26.23 18.70 23.10
C VAL A 25 -25.93 19.41 21.79
N GLY A 26 -26.45 20.63 21.60
CA GLY A 26 -26.21 21.44 20.40
C GLY A 26 -24.74 21.80 20.17
N SER A 27 -23.87 21.62 21.17
CA SER A 27 -22.42 21.84 21.10
C SER A 27 -21.59 20.56 20.89
N SER A 28 -22.23 19.39 20.83
CA SER A 28 -21.54 18.10 20.69
C SER A 28 -21.05 17.86 19.26
N ASN A 29 -19.75 17.57 19.11
CA ASN A 29 -19.11 17.29 17.82
C ASN A 29 -18.34 15.97 17.89
N ALA A 30 -18.41 15.20 16.80
CA ALA A 30 -17.67 13.94 16.65
C ALA A 30 -16.14 14.13 16.53
N VAL A 31 -15.72 15.36 16.20
CA VAL A 31 -14.35 15.81 16.06
C VAL A 31 -14.10 17.04 16.95
N ASP A 32 -12.83 17.35 17.22
CA ASP A 32 -12.49 18.59 17.92
C ASP A 32 -12.61 19.82 16.99
N ASN A 33 -12.34 21.02 17.54
CA ASN A 33 -12.38 22.29 16.81
C ASN A 33 -11.33 22.43 15.69
N LYS A 34 -10.41 21.46 15.54
CA LYS A 34 -9.44 21.36 14.44
C LYS A 34 -9.79 20.22 13.49
N ASN A 35 -11.03 19.72 13.53
CA ASN A 35 -11.53 18.58 12.77
C ASN A 35 -10.75 17.28 13.00
N ARG A 36 -10.14 17.10 14.18
CA ARG A 36 -9.40 15.88 14.53
C ARG A 36 -10.33 14.88 15.20
N TYR A 37 -10.36 13.67 14.65
CA TYR A 37 -11.04 12.51 15.27
C TYR A 37 -10.12 11.90 16.35
N LEU A 38 -10.14 12.49 17.54
CA LEU A 38 -9.22 12.13 18.62
C LEU A 38 -9.68 10.89 19.38
N HIS A 39 -8.74 9.99 19.68
CA HIS A 39 -8.92 8.93 20.67
C HIS A 39 -8.76 9.49 22.08
N TRP A 40 -9.42 8.88 23.07
CA TRP A 40 -9.35 9.28 24.49
C TRP A 40 -7.92 9.47 24.99
N ASP A 41 -7.04 8.54 24.65
CA ASP A 41 -5.59 8.57 24.97
C ASP A 41 -4.92 9.90 24.59
N LYS A 42 -5.39 10.58 23.53
CA LYS A 42 -4.93 11.93 23.17
C LYS A 42 -5.79 13.02 23.80
N LEU A 43 -7.11 12.85 23.78
CA LEU A 43 -8.08 13.87 24.22
C LEU A 43 -7.85 14.27 25.69
N ARG A 44 -7.60 13.29 26.56
CA ARG A 44 -7.35 13.50 28.01
C ARG A 44 -6.13 14.37 28.34
N HIS A 45 -5.27 14.66 27.36
CA HIS A 45 -4.08 15.50 27.52
C HIS A 45 -4.25 16.90 26.92
N LEU A 46 -5.38 17.17 26.25
CA LEU A 46 -5.68 18.49 25.73
C LEU A 46 -6.38 19.35 26.78
N LYS A 47 -6.33 20.68 26.63
CA LYS A 47 -7.14 21.58 27.44
C LYS A 47 -8.62 21.32 27.12
N ALA A 48 -9.38 20.86 28.11
CA ALA A 48 -10.83 20.69 27.98
C ALA A 48 -11.51 22.06 27.81
N PRO A 49 -12.71 22.11 27.18
CA PRO A 49 -13.53 23.32 27.14
C PRO A 49 -13.77 23.88 28.55
N ASP A 50 -13.84 25.20 28.67
CA ASP A 50 -13.99 25.84 29.99
C ASP A 50 -15.31 25.38 30.65
N GLY A 51 -15.21 24.92 31.90
CA GLY A 51 -16.35 24.37 32.66
C GLY A 51 -16.71 22.90 32.37
N VAL A 52 -15.97 22.20 31.51
CA VAL A 52 -16.26 20.80 31.12
C VAL A 52 -15.10 19.88 31.53
N SER A 53 -15.39 18.77 32.23
CA SER A 53 -14.37 17.75 32.51
C SER A 53 -14.02 16.94 31.26
N HIS A 54 -12.88 16.25 31.24
CA HIS A 54 -12.52 15.40 30.10
C HIS A 54 -13.54 14.28 29.87
N GLU A 55 -14.11 13.72 30.94
CA GLU A 55 -15.14 12.67 30.88
C GLU A 55 -16.43 13.19 30.22
N ILE A 56 -16.89 14.38 30.60
CA ILE A 56 -18.06 15.01 29.98
C ILE A 56 -17.76 15.35 28.52
N TRP A 57 -16.57 15.88 28.22
CA TRP A 57 -16.15 16.16 26.85
C TRP A 57 -16.14 14.89 25.99
N TRP A 58 -15.56 13.80 26.50
CA TRP A 58 -15.53 12.51 25.82
C TRP A 58 -16.93 11.91 25.64
N PHE A 59 -17.78 11.99 26.66
CA PHE A 59 -19.17 11.55 26.60
C PHE A 59 -19.91 12.23 25.44
N LYS A 60 -19.86 13.57 25.38
CA LYS A 60 -20.48 14.35 24.30
C LYS A 60 -19.91 13.98 22.93
N THR A 61 -18.59 13.83 22.81
CA THR A 61 -17.96 13.39 21.55
C THR A 61 -18.41 11.99 21.13
N LYS A 62 -18.46 11.02 22.04
CA LYS A 62 -18.90 9.66 21.72
C LYS A 62 -20.38 9.59 21.39
N MET A 63 -21.21 10.38 22.06
CA MET A 63 -22.63 10.49 21.73
C MET A 63 -22.82 11.00 20.29
N ALA A 64 -22.10 12.06 19.88
CA ALA A 64 -22.11 12.56 18.51
C ALA A 64 -21.53 11.57 17.49
N ARG A 65 -20.56 10.73 17.86
CA ARG A 65 -20.03 9.67 16.99
C ARG A 65 -21.02 8.53 16.81
N LYS A 66 -21.70 8.12 17.89
CA LYS A 66 -22.70 7.05 17.87
C LYS A 66 -23.83 7.31 16.88
N THR A 67 -24.22 8.57 16.66
CA THR A 67 -25.23 8.93 15.64
C THR A 67 -24.71 8.84 14.20
N LEU A 68 -23.39 8.76 14.00
CA LEU A 68 -22.74 8.67 12.68
C LEU A 68 -22.27 7.25 12.34
N TYR A 69 -22.23 6.34 13.31
CA TYR A 69 -21.68 5.01 13.10
C TYR A 69 -22.52 4.19 12.12
N ARG A 70 -21.81 3.51 11.23
CA ARG A 70 -22.29 2.43 10.38
C ARG A 70 -21.65 1.14 10.85
N THR A 71 -22.46 0.11 10.99
CA THR A 71 -22.02 -1.22 11.40
C THR A 71 -21.50 -2.00 10.19
N VAL A 72 -20.40 -2.71 10.37
CA VAL A 72 -19.82 -3.64 9.40
C VAL A 72 -20.30 -5.05 9.75
N PRO A 73 -20.64 -5.93 8.78
CA PRO A 73 -21.05 -7.32 9.04
C PRO A 73 -19.86 -8.22 9.43
N LEU A 74 -18.92 -7.70 10.22
CA LEU A 74 -17.74 -8.38 10.72
C LEU A 74 -17.64 -8.15 12.23
N MET A 75 -17.25 -9.18 12.97
CA MET A 75 -17.29 -9.19 14.43
C MET A 75 -15.88 -9.28 15.01
N ASP A 76 -15.67 -8.73 16.20
CA ASP A 76 -14.49 -8.98 17.01
C ASP A 76 -14.54 -10.39 17.65
N LYS A 77 -13.50 -10.75 18.40
CA LYS A 77 -13.43 -12.04 19.12
C LYS A 77 -14.42 -12.20 20.28
N ALA A 78 -15.10 -11.12 20.68
CA ALA A 78 -16.15 -11.13 21.70
C ALA A 78 -17.56 -11.08 21.08
N GLY A 79 -17.67 -11.21 19.76
CA GLY A 79 -18.94 -11.14 19.04
C GLY A 79 -19.52 -9.74 18.92
N LYS A 80 -18.74 -8.68 19.19
CA LYS A 80 -19.18 -7.28 18.98
C LYS A 80 -18.86 -6.85 17.55
N PRO A 81 -19.76 -6.13 16.88
CA PRO A 81 -19.49 -5.70 15.52
C PRO A 81 -18.42 -4.62 15.45
N PHE A 82 -17.73 -4.57 14.32
CA PHE A 82 -16.95 -3.39 13.95
C PHE A 82 -17.85 -2.29 13.39
N GLN A 83 -17.45 -1.04 13.59
CA GLN A 83 -18.22 0.12 13.17
C GLN A 83 -17.30 1.25 12.70
N PHE A 84 -17.82 2.15 11.87
CA PHE A 84 -17.08 3.33 11.44
C PHE A 84 -18.01 4.53 11.25
N ALA A 85 -17.48 5.72 11.48
CA ALA A 85 -18.11 6.99 11.12
C ALA A 85 -17.44 7.57 9.87
N THR A 86 -18.10 8.55 9.26
CA THR A 86 -17.60 9.28 8.09
C THR A 86 -17.54 10.78 8.38
N PRO A 87 -16.65 11.23 9.30
CA PRO A 87 -16.43 12.67 9.49
C PRO A 87 -15.89 13.31 8.20
N ASP A 88 -15.93 14.64 8.11
CA ASP A 88 -15.51 15.39 6.93
C ASP A 88 -14.09 15.04 6.46
N SER A 89 -13.17 14.71 7.37
CA SER A 89 -11.82 14.27 7.01
C SER A 89 -11.82 12.96 6.21
N VAL A 90 -12.71 12.01 6.55
CA VAL A 90 -12.89 10.76 5.81
C VAL A 90 -13.57 11.06 4.47
N LEU A 91 -14.68 11.80 4.48
CA LEU A 91 -15.41 12.14 3.24
C LEU A 91 -14.52 12.90 2.24
N SER A 92 -13.76 13.89 2.71
CA SER A 92 -12.81 14.65 1.88
C SER A 92 -11.70 13.75 1.34
N GLY A 93 -11.19 12.82 2.14
CA GLY A 93 -10.17 11.87 1.70
C GLY A 93 -10.68 10.90 0.64
N LEU A 94 -11.91 10.40 0.81
CA LEU A 94 -12.58 9.54 -0.16
C LEU A 94 -12.84 10.28 -1.47
N HIS A 95 -13.45 11.48 -1.41
CA HIS A 95 -13.70 12.31 -2.58
C HIS A 95 -12.41 12.63 -3.36
N TRP A 96 -11.32 12.92 -2.64
CA TRP A 96 -10.02 13.13 -3.27
C TRP A 96 -9.54 11.87 -4.00
N LEU A 97 -9.64 10.69 -3.40
CA LEU A 97 -9.29 9.43 -4.05
C LEU A 97 -10.17 9.12 -5.25
N ASP A 98 -11.46 9.38 -5.18
CA ASP A 98 -12.36 9.19 -6.33
C ASP A 98 -11.96 10.07 -7.52
N ARG A 99 -11.46 11.28 -7.24
CA ARG A 99 -11.05 12.22 -8.28
C ARG A 99 -9.69 11.89 -8.89
N PHE A 100 -8.74 11.44 -8.07
CA PHE A 100 -7.34 11.31 -8.48
C PHE A 100 -6.87 9.87 -8.65
N ALA A 101 -7.48 8.92 -7.94
CA ALA A 101 -7.09 7.50 -7.97
C ALA A 101 -8.08 6.61 -8.73
N ALA A 102 -9.33 7.05 -8.94
CA ALA A 102 -10.31 6.39 -9.79
C ALA A 102 -10.51 7.14 -11.13
N GLY A 103 -10.69 6.40 -12.23
CA GLY A 103 -10.93 6.96 -13.57
C GLY A 103 -9.72 7.63 -14.25
N ASN A 104 -9.84 7.91 -15.55
CA ASN A 104 -8.74 8.41 -16.42
C ASN A 104 -8.50 9.94 -16.35
N ILE A 105 -9.15 10.65 -15.43
CA ILE A 105 -9.48 12.07 -15.68
C ILE A 105 -8.31 13.03 -15.48
N GLN A 106 -7.29 12.71 -14.67
CA GLN A 106 -6.23 13.69 -14.34
C GLN A 106 -4.80 13.16 -14.26
N VAL A 107 -4.54 11.90 -14.60
CA VAL A 107 -3.17 11.39 -14.48
C VAL A 107 -2.34 11.74 -15.71
N GLU A 108 -1.16 12.28 -15.44
CA GLU A 108 -0.16 12.71 -16.43
C GLU A 108 0.03 11.69 -17.57
N ASN A 109 0.27 12.22 -18.77
CA ASN A 109 0.55 11.45 -20.00
C ASN A 109 1.63 10.35 -19.82
N ALA A 110 2.47 10.44 -18.79
CA ALA A 110 3.50 9.46 -18.45
C ALA A 110 2.96 8.12 -17.93
N ILE A 111 1.80 8.07 -17.26
CA ILE A 111 1.19 6.78 -16.84
C ILE A 111 0.10 6.33 -17.81
N THR A 112 -0.51 7.25 -18.56
CA THR A 112 -1.50 6.89 -19.59
C THR A 112 -0.85 6.42 -20.90
N ASN A 113 0.42 6.76 -21.16
CA ASN A 113 1.17 6.22 -22.29
C ASN A 113 1.52 4.74 -22.06
N PRO A 114 1.00 3.80 -22.88
CA PRO A 114 1.24 2.36 -22.70
C PRO A 114 2.73 1.98 -22.67
N SER A 115 3.57 2.72 -23.39
CA SER A 115 5.01 2.43 -23.51
C SER A 115 5.82 2.74 -22.24
N THR A 116 5.26 3.54 -21.33
CA THR A 116 5.90 3.98 -20.07
C THR A 116 5.13 3.49 -18.85
N ARG A 117 3.82 3.26 -18.99
CA ARG A 117 2.95 2.68 -17.95
C ARG A 117 3.54 1.42 -17.34
N ASP A 118 3.92 0.45 -18.17
CA ASP A 118 4.42 -0.85 -17.70
C ASP A 118 5.76 -0.71 -16.93
N THR A 119 6.60 0.26 -17.33
CA THR A 119 7.84 0.61 -16.64
C THR A 119 7.55 1.07 -15.20
N TYR A 120 6.59 1.98 -15.04
CA TYR A 120 6.22 2.54 -13.74
C TYR A 120 5.49 1.53 -12.87
N LEU A 121 4.65 0.69 -13.48
CA LEU A 121 3.96 -0.39 -12.79
C LEU A 121 4.97 -1.39 -12.20
N ILE A 122 5.86 -1.94 -13.02
CA ILE A 122 6.88 -2.91 -12.54
C ILE A 122 7.73 -2.31 -11.45
N ARG A 123 8.16 -1.06 -11.61
CA ARG A 123 8.90 -0.36 -10.56
C ARG A 123 8.11 -0.31 -9.25
N SER A 124 6.83 0.05 -9.30
CA SER A 124 5.99 0.21 -8.12
C SER A 124 5.75 -1.13 -7.42
N LEU A 125 5.53 -2.20 -8.18
CA LEU A 125 5.45 -3.58 -7.66
C LEU A 125 6.75 -3.98 -6.93
N ILE A 126 7.91 -3.65 -7.49
CA ILE A 126 9.21 -3.90 -6.83
C ILE A 126 9.36 -3.08 -5.55
N GLU A 127 9.01 -1.78 -5.58
CA GLU A 127 9.07 -0.94 -4.38
C GLU A 127 8.15 -1.47 -3.28
N GLU A 128 6.92 -1.86 -3.62
CA GLU A 128 5.97 -2.40 -2.65
C GLU A 128 6.47 -3.73 -2.09
N ALA A 129 7.00 -4.63 -2.94
CA ALA A 129 7.59 -5.89 -2.49
C ALA A 129 8.74 -5.70 -1.49
N ILE A 130 9.63 -4.74 -1.76
CA ILE A 130 10.74 -4.43 -0.86
C ILE A 130 10.22 -3.85 0.47
N ASN A 131 9.37 -2.82 0.41
CA ASN A 131 8.93 -2.12 1.61
C ASN A 131 8.01 -2.99 2.48
N SER A 132 7.09 -3.74 1.87
CA SER A 132 6.18 -4.65 2.56
C SER A 132 6.93 -5.76 3.28
N SER A 133 7.93 -6.38 2.65
CA SER A 133 8.73 -7.43 3.29
C SER A 133 9.67 -6.89 4.36
N GLN A 134 10.21 -5.68 4.19
CA GLN A 134 11.05 -5.03 5.21
C GLN A 134 10.25 -4.63 6.46
N LEU A 135 8.95 -4.32 6.34
CA LEU A 135 8.07 -4.11 7.49
C LEU A 135 7.94 -5.38 8.35
N GLU A 136 8.02 -6.55 7.73
CA GLU A 136 8.00 -7.86 8.39
C GLU A 136 9.41 -8.40 8.72
N GLY A 137 10.45 -7.55 8.65
CA GLY A 137 11.80 -7.88 9.10
C GLY A 137 12.75 -8.42 8.04
N ALA A 138 12.39 -8.43 6.75
CA ALA A 138 13.36 -8.74 5.70
C ALA A 138 14.50 -7.72 5.70
N SER A 139 15.75 -8.20 5.73
CA SER A 139 16.96 -7.36 5.80
C SER A 139 17.79 -7.48 4.53
N THR A 140 17.30 -6.86 3.45
CA THR A 140 18.02 -6.73 2.17
C THR A 140 18.07 -5.27 1.76
N THR A 141 19.17 -4.84 1.12
CA THR A 141 19.26 -3.49 0.56
C THR A 141 18.34 -3.35 -0.64
N ARG A 142 17.85 -2.12 -0.87
CA ARG A 142 16.95 -1.83 -1.98
C ARG A 142 17.59 -2.13 -3.34
N ASP A 143 18.89 -1.88 -3.49
CA ASP A 143 19.59 -2.09 -4.76
C ASP A 143 19.78 -3.57 -5.06
N VAL A 144 20.17 -4.37 -4.06
CA VAL A 144 20.29 -5.84 -4.20
C VAL A 144 18.93 -6.46 -4.54
N ALA A 145 17.86 -6.09 -3.83
CA ALA A 145 16.53 -6.61 -4.07
C ALA A 145 15.98 -6.24 -5.46
N LYS A 146 16.23 -5.00 -5.91
CA LYS A 146 15.88 -4.55 -7.26
C LYS A 146 16.63 -5.35 -8.31
N GLU A 147 17.93 -5.50 -8.12
CA GLU A 147 18.76 -6.22 -9.07
C GLU A 147 18.36 -7.68 -9.14
N MET A 148 18.03 -8.30 -8.00
CA MET A 148 17.52 -9.65 -7.94
C MET A 148 16.29 -9.85 -8.85
N ILE A 149 15.26 -9.02 -8.69
CA ILE A 149 14.03 -9.10 -9.48
C ILE A 149 14.30 -8.75 -10.95
N ARG A 150 15.11 -7.71 -11.20
CA ARG A 150 15.47 -7.27 -12.56
C ARG A 150 16.40 -8.20 -13.30
N GLN A 151 17.13 -9.07 -12.61
CA GLN A 151 17.99 -10.08 -13.21
C GLN A 151 17.31 -11.45 -13.28
N ASP A 152 16.19 -11.66 -12.57
CA ASP A 152 15.60 -12.99 -12.33
C ASP A 152 16.66 -13.95 -11.79
N ARG A 153 17.47 -13.43 -10.85
CA ARG A 153 18.42 -14.25 -10.11
C ARG A 153 17.65 -14.96 -9.00
N SER A 154 18.07 -16.18 -8.66
CA SER A 154 17.55 -16.86 -7.48
C SER A 154 17.91 -16.08 -6.20
N PRO A 155 17.01 -16.01 -5.21
CA PRO A 155 17.30 -15.40 -3.92
C PRO A 155 18.40 -16.19 -3.19
N GLU A 156 19.30 -15.47 -2.53
CA GLU A 156 20.42 -16.06 -1.77
C GLU A 156 20.06 -16.36 -0.32
N ASP A 157 19.09 -15.65 0.24
CA ASP A 157 18.69 -15.77 1.63
C ASP A 157 17.17 -15.65 1.83
N LYS A 158 16.74 -15.83 3.08
CA LYS A 158 15.33 -15.71 3.47
C LYS A 158 14.76 -14.30 3.20
N SER A 159 15.53 -13.24 3.38
CA SER A 159 15.06 -11.85 3.19
C SER A 159 14.79 -11.57 1.72
N GLU A 160 15.70 -12.00 0.85
CA GLU A 160 15.54 -11.95 -0.60
C GLU A 160 14.34 -12.79 -1.07
N GLN A 161 14.20 -14.01 -0.53
CA GLN A 161 13.05 -14.86 -0.82
C GLN A 161 11.73 -14.19 -0.41
N MET A 162 11.67 -13.57 0.77
CA MET A 162 10.48 -12.81 1.22
C MET A 162 10.13 -11.67 0.26
N ILE A 163 11.12 -10.97 -0.30
CA ILE A 163 10.89 -9.89 -1.26
C ILE A 163 10.41 -10.45 -2.60
N LEU A 164 11.04 -11.51 -3.11
CA LEU A 164 10.61 -12.16 -4.35
C LEU A 164 9.17 -12.69 -4.24
N ASN A 165 8.85 -13.34 -3.11
CA ASN A 165 7.50 -13.82 -2.80
C ASN A 165 6.47 -12.69 -2.81
N ASN A 166 6.78 -11.55 -2.19
CA ASN A 166 5.86 -10.42 -2.18
C ASN A 166 5.72 -9.80 -3.58
N TYR A 167 6.78 -9.77 -4.39
CA TYR A 167 6.67 -9.34 -5.79
C TYR A 167 5.74 -10.26 -6.59
N GLN A 168 5.90 -11.58 -6.46
CA GLN A 168 5.05 -12.58 -7.11
C GLN A 168 3.59 -12.51 -6.62
N ALA A 169 3.37 -12.31 -5.33
CA ALA A 169 2.04 -12.12 -4.76
C ALA A 169 1.33 -10.88 -5.33
N MET A 170 2.07 -9.77 -5.49
CA MET A 170 1.55 -8.55 -6.11
C MET A 170 1.21 -8.73 -7.60
N GLN A 171 1.96 -9.59 -8.32
CA GLN A 171 1.61 -9.97 -9.68
C GLN A 171 0.35 -10.85 -9.69
N PHE A 172 0.28 -11.85 -8.81
CA PHE A 172 -0.86 -12.75 -8.68
C PHE A 172 -2.17 -12.00 -8.42
N ILE A 173 -2.23 -11.11 -7.43
CA ILE A 173 -3.47 -10.34 -7.13
C ILE A 173 -3.94 -9.49 -8.30
N ARG A 174 -3.01 -9.00 -9.14
CA ARG A 174 -3.34 -8.20 -10.32
C ARG A 174 -3.95 -9.08 -11.41
N ASP A 175 -3.44 -10.29 -11.56
CA ASP A 175 -3.90 -11.23 -12.58
C ASP A 175 -5.31 -11.78 -12.22
N ILE A 176 -5.65 -11.86 -10.93
CA ILE A 176 -6.97 -12.33 -10.44
C ILE A 176 -7.94 -11.20 -10.03
N LYS A 177 -7.63 -9.93 -10.34
CA LYS A 177 -8.38 -8.78 -9.79
C LYS A 177 -9.87 -8.78 -10.14
N ASP A 178 -10.23 -9.40 -11.26
CA ASP A 178 -11.61 -9.47 -11.75
C ASP A 178 -12.38 -10.66 -11.12
N GLU A 179 -11.68 -11.57 -10.44
CA GLU A 179 -12.28 -12.71 -9.74
C GLU A 179 -12.88 -12.29 -8.40
N ASN A 180 -13.84 -13.08 -7.90
CA ASN A 180 -14.35 -12.91 -6.54
C ASN A 180 -13.40 -13.56 -5.54
N LEU A 181 -13.16 -12.88 -4.41
CA LEU A 181 -12.32 -13.40 -3.35
C LEU A 181 -12.95 -14.65 -2.76
N SER A 182 -12.13 -15.65 -2.50
CA SER A 182 -12.55 -16.87 -1.82
C SER A 182 -11.48 -17.26 -0.81
N PRO A 183 -11.81 -18.06 0.21
CA PRO A 183 -10.82 -18.53 1.17
C PRO A 183 -9.61 -19.19 0.48
N SER A 184 -9.82 -19.96 -0.59
CA SER A 184 -8.76 -20.60 -1.36
C SER A 184 -7.80 -19.60 -2.01
N ILE A 185 -8.30 -18.48 -2.54
CA ILE A 185 -7.46 -17.39 -3.06
C ILE A 185 -6.62 -16.78 -1.94
N VAL A 186 -7.19 -16.56 -0.75
CA VAL A 186 -6.44 -16.02 0.40
C VAL A 186 -5.36 -17.00 0.86
N PHE A 187 -5.65 -18.31 0.87
CA PHE A 187 -4.65 -19.34 1.15
C PHE A 187 -3.53 -19.41 0.10
N GLU A 188 -3.86 -19.33 -1.19
CA GLU A 188 -2.86 -19.34 -2.26
C GLU A 188 -1.98 -18.08 -2.18
N LEU A 189 -2.57 -16.92 -1.89
CA LEU A 189 -1.83 -15.69 -1.65
C LEU A 189 -0.86 -15.84 -0.47
N GLN A 190 -1.31 -16.39 0.66
CA GLN A 190 -0.41 -16.65 1.80
C GLN A 190 0.70 -17.64 1.45
N LYS A 191 0.38 -18.66 0.66
CA LYS A 191 1.35 -19.66 0.21
C LYS A 191 2.43 -19.05 -0.66
N ILE A 192 2.07 -18.21 -1.63
CA ILE A 192 3.04 -17.45 -2.45
C ILE A 192 3.91 -16.59 -1.54
N LEU A 193 3.30 -15.87 -0.59
CA LEU A 193 4.00 -14.96 0.33
C LEU A 193 4.99 -15.66 1.27
N THR A 194 4.73 -16.92 1.64
CA THR A 194 5.51 -17.63 2.67
C THR A 194 6.38 -18.77 2.16
N GLN A 195 6.29 -19.09 0.87
CA GLN A 195 7.08 -20.14 0.23
C GLN A 195 8.58 -20.03 0.56
N LYS A 196 9.17 -21.10 1.11
CA LYS A 196 10.59 -21.20 1.50
C LYS A 196 11.06 -20.15 2.53
N THR A 197 10.14 -19.53 3.27
CA THR A 197 10.49 -18.53 4.31
C THR A 197 10.06 -18.95 5.72
N MET A 198 9.33 -20.06 5.82
CA MET A 198 8.91 -20.67 7.08
C MET A 198 8.79 -22.20 6.91
N ASP A 199 8.40 -22.91 7.97
CA ASP A 199 8.13 -24.34 7.93
C ASP A 199 7.04 -24.66 6.88
N GLU A 200 7.35 -25.54 5.93
CA GLU A 200 6.45 -25.94 4.84
C GLU A 200 5.13 -26.52 5.35
N SER A 201 5.14 -27.16 6.53
CA SER A 201 3.94 -27.73 7.14
C SER A 201 2.92 -26.67 7.57
N ALA A 202 3.32 -25.40 7.67
CA ALA A 202 2.46 -24.28 8.04
C ALA A 202 1.97 -23.44 6.84
N VAL A 203 2.45 -23.72 5.63
CA VAL A 203 2.13 -22.97 4.42
C VAL A 203 0.73 -23.33 3.91
N GLY A 204 -0.07 -22.33 3.54
CA GLY A 204 -1.38 -22.52 2.92
C GLY A 204 -2.45 -23.12 3.83
N ARG A 205 -2.31 -22.98 5.16
CA ARG A 205 -3.30 -23.44 6.14
C ARG A 205 -3.47 -22.44 7.28
N PHE A 206 -4.59 -22.55 8.00
CA PHE A 206 -4.79 -21.79 9.23
C PHE A 206 -3.74 -22.16 10.27
N ARG A 207 -3.47 -21.22 11.19
CA ARG A 207 -2.74 -21.51 12.42
C ARG A 207 -3.50 -22.50 13.30
N THR A 208 -2.78 -23.18 14.19
CA THR A 208 -3.29 -24.13 15.17
C THR A 208 -3.17 -23.58 16.60
N GLU A 209 -3.84 -24.20 17.57
CA GLU A 209 -3.72 -23.84 19.00
C GLU A 209 -2.29 -23.96 19.54
N LYS A 210 -1.44 -24.77 18.90
CA LYS A 210 -0.03 -24.94 19.28
C LYS A 210 0.84 -23.78 18.82
N ASP A 211 0.38 -23.06 17.81
CA ASP A 211 1.04 -21.88 17.29
C ASP A 211 0.70 -20.73 18.25
N GLN A 212 1.49 -20.53 19.31
CA GLN A 212 1.33 -19.44 20.28
C GLN A 212 1.57 -18.08 19.61
N ILE A 213 0.59 -17.63 18.83
CA ILE A 213 0.69 -16.43 18.03
C ILE A 213 0.08 -15.28 18.80
N HIS A 214 0.94 -14.33 19.12
CA HIS A 214 0.53 -13.02 19.56
C HIS A 214 0.98 -11.99 18.54
N VAL A 215 0.12 -11.00 18.27
CA VAL A 215 0.52 -9.87 17.45
C VAL A 215 1.43 -9.01 18.31
N VAL A 216 2.71 -8.99 17.98
CA VAL A 216 3.73 -8.21 18.68
C VAL A 216 4.14 -7.01 17.83
N ASP A 217 4.46 -5.92 18.51
CA ASP A 217 5.10 -4.77 17.85
C ASP A 217 6.52 -5.15 17.43
N ASN A 218 6.83 -5.18 16.12
CA ASN A 218 8.15 -5.59 15.62
C ASN A 218 9.31 -4.76 16.18
N VAL A 219 9.07 -3.51 16.62
CA VAL A 219 10.11 -2.60 17.13
C VAL A 219 10.30 -2.72 18.64
N THR A 220 9.25 -3.03 19.40
CA THR A 220 9.25 -3.01 20.86
C THR A 220 8.95 -4.35 21.50
N GLN A 221 8.62 -5.36 20.69
CA GLN A 221 8.30 -6.73 21.08
C GLN A 221 7.16 -6.82 22.11
N ASN A 222 6.35 -5.76 22.24
CA ASN A 222 5.21 -5.72 23.14
C ASN A 222 4.03 -6.50 22.54
N TYR A 223 3.35 -7.28 23.36
CA TYR A 223 2.05 -7.87 23.04
C TYR A 223 1.03 -6.76 22.76
N LEU A 224 0.57 -6.67 21.52
CA LEU A 224 -0.39 -5.66 21.09
C LEU A 224 -1.81 -6.22 21.05
N HIS A 225 -1.98 -7.44 20.55
CA HIS A 225 -3.28 -8.03 20.31
C HIS A 225 -3.26 -9.55 20.46
N THR A 226 -4.34 -10.09 21.04
CA THR A 226 -4.62 -11.53 21.04
C THR A 226 -5.70 -11.80 19.99
N PRO A 227 -5.38 -12.55 18.93
CA PRO A 227 -6.31 -12.82 17.85
C PRO A 227 -7.46 -13.75 18.30
N PRO A 228 -8.53 -13.89 17.47
CA PRO A 228 -9.65 -14.81 17.71
C PRO A 228 -9.21 -16.27 17.92
N SER A 229 -10.12 -17.14 18.38
CA SER A 229 -9.83 -18.58 18.49
C SER A 229 -9.60 -19.21 17.11
N VAL A 230 -8.75 -20.24 17.01
CA VAL A 230 -8.54 -20.94 15.74
C VAL A 230 -9.81 -21.63 15.24
N THR A 231 -10.71 -22.00 16.16
CA THR A 231 -12.00 -22.62 15.84
C THR A 231 -12.95 -21.68 15.12
N GLU A 232 -12.74 -20.37 15.23
CA GLU A 232 -13.57 -19.35 14.58
C GLU A 232 -13.06 -18.97 13.19
N LEU A 233 -11.78 -19.24 12.88
CA LEU A 233 -11.13 -18.78 11.65
C LEU A 233 -11.83 -19.19 10.35
N PRO A 234 -12.38 -20.41 10.20
CA PRO A 234 -13.09 -20.77 8.97
C PRO A 234 -14.28 -19.84 8.67
N ALA A 235 -15.18 -19.67 9.65
CA ALA A 235 -16.36 -18.82 9.50
C ALA A 235 -16.00 -17.34 9.32
N ARG A 236 -14.95 -16.87 10.01
CA ARG A 236 -14.46 -15.49 9.86
C ARG A 236 -13.86 -15.22 8.48
N MET A 237 -13.11 -16.18 7.92
CA MET A 237 -12.55 -16.09 6.58
C MET A 237 -13.66 -16.06 5.51
N GLU A 238 -14.71 -16.86 5.68
CA GLU A 238 -15.89 -16.84 4.82
C GLU A 238 -16.56 -15.46 4.87
N ALA A 239 -16.88 -14.95 6.07
CA ALA A 239 -17.47 -13.63 6.25
C ALA A 239 -16.60 -12.50 5.67
N LEU A 240 -15.27 -12.60 5.80
CA LEU A 240 -14.33 -11.65 5.18
C LEU A 240 -14.43 -11.66 3.65
N CYS A 241 -14.50 -12.84 3.04
CA CYS A 241 -14.65 -12.98 1.59
C CYS A 241 -16.02 -12.51 1.10
N GLU A 242 -17.10 -12.81 1.83
CA GLU A 242 -18.44 -12.30 1.55
C GLU A 242 -18.46 -10.77 1.59
N PHE A 243 -17.87 -10.17 2.63
CA PHE A 243 -17.72 -8.72 2.73
C PHE A 243 -16.87 -8.14 1.58
N ALA A 244 -15.81 -8.83 1.17
CA ALA A 244 -14.92 -8.41 0.07
C ALA A 244 -15.63 -8.39 -1.29
N ASN A 245 -16.57 -9.32 -1.50
CA ASN A 245 -17.31 -9.47 -2.75
C ASN A 245 -18.62 -8.68 -2.77
N HIS A 246 -18.96 -8.01 -1.67
CA HIS A 246 -20.17 -7.23 -1.58
C HIS A 246 -20.07 -6.03 -2.52
N ASP A 247 -20.83 -6.09 -3.62
CA ASP A 247 -20.83 -5.05 -4.64
C ASP A 247 -21.60 -3.81 -4.14
N ALA A 248 -20.97 -2.65 -4.26
CA ALA A 248 -21.58 -1.39 -3.86
C ALA A 248 -22.74 -0.98 -4.79
N GLU A 249 -22.79 -1.53 -6.01
CA GLU A 249 -23.79 -1.22 -7.04
C GLU A 249 -24.96 -2.23 -7.09
N SER A 250 -24.92 -3.32 -6.32
CA SER A 250 -26.00 -4.32 -6.33
C SER A 250 -27.28 -3.78 -5.69
N GLU A 251 -28.39 -3.81 -6.43
CA GLU A 251 -29.73 -3.40 -5.98
C GLU A 251 -30.25 -4.22 -4.78
N THR A 252 -29.67 -5.39 -4.51
CA THR A 252 -30.05 -6.25 -3.36
C THR A 252 -29.42 -5.81 -2.04
N ASN A 253 -28.49 -4.87 -2.06
CA ASN A 253 -27.68 -4.52 -0.91
C ASN A 253 -28.29 -3.32 -0.17
N SER A 254 -28.70 -3.55 1.07
CA SER A 254 -29.42 -2.55 1.88
C SER A 254 -28.53 -1.39 2.35
N THR A 255 -27.21 -1.48 2.23
CA THR A 255 -26.27 -0.41 2.67
C THR A 255 -25.06 -0.31 1.76
N PHE A 256 -24.86 0.86 1.16
CA PHE A 256 -23.66 1.21 0.39
C PHE A 256 -22.44 1.37 1.30
N THR A 257 -21.36 0.65 0.98
CA THR A 257 -20.03 0.85 1.56
C THR A 257 -19.09 1.33 0.47
N HIS A 258 -18.40 2.44 0.72
CA HIS A 258 -17.47 3.01 -0.24
C HIS A 258 -16.33 2.01 -0.55
N PRO A 259 -15.94 1.79 -1.82
CA PRO A 259 -14.91 0.81 -2.20
C PRO A 259 -13.58 0.95 -1.46
N VAL A 260 -13.05 2.18 -1.34
CA VAL A 260 -11.84 2.45 -0.54
C VAL A 260 -12.01 2.07 0.94
N VAL A 261 -13.17 2.35 1.53
CA VAL A 261 -13.47 1.96 2.92
C VAL A 261 -13.47 0.44 3.05
N GLN A 262 -14.11 -0.27 2.11
CA GLN A 262 -14.11 -1.74 2.06
C GLN A 262 -12.67 -2.29 1.98
N ALA A 263 -11.83 -1.76 1.09
CA ALA A 263 -10.43 -2.19 0.95
C ALA A 263 -9.61 -1.97 2.24
N ILE A 264 -9.79 -0.84 2.91
CA ILE A 264 -9.13 -0.53 4.19
C ILE A 264 -9.64 -1.47 5.30
N ILE A 265 -10.93 -1.79 5.33
CA ILE A 265 -11.49 -2.73 6.30
C ILE A 265 -10.94 -4.13 6.07
N LEU A 266 -10.83 -4.61 4.83
CA LEU A 266 -10.21 -5.91 4.51
C LEU A 266 -8.77 -6.00 5.03
N HIS A 267 -7.99 -4.93 4.86
CA HIS A 267 -6.65 -4.82 5.42
C HIS A 267 -6.67 -4.98 6.94
N PHE A 268 -7.51 -4.19 7.63
CA PHE A 268 -7.61 -4.25 9.08
C PHE A 268 -7.98 -5.66 9.55
N MET A 269 -9.02 -6.23 8.95
CA MET A 269 -9.66 -7.46 9.43
C MET A 269 -8.75 -8.68 9.26
N LEU A 270 -8.03 -8.80 8.15
CA LEU A 270 -7.07 -9.91 8.01
C LEU A 270 -5.92 -9.79 9.02
N ALA A 271 -5.43 -8.56 9.28
CA ALA A 271 -4.38 -8.33 10.26
C ALA A 271 -4.85 -8.59 11.70
N TYR A 272 -6.11 -8.25 12.01
CA TYR A 272 -6.78 -8.50 13.29
C TYR A 272 -7.02 -10.01 13.52
N ASP A 273 -7.62 -10.70 12.56
CA ASP A 273 -7.92 -12.14 12.68
C ASP A 273 -6.66 -12.99 12.79
N HIS A 274 -5.60 -12.53 12.12
CA HIS A 274 -4.29 -13.16 12.09
C HIS A 274 -4.40 -14.66 11.79
N PRO A 275 -5.03 -15.06 10.67
CA PRO A 275 -5.45 -16.45 10.42
C PRO A 275 -4.29 -17.43 10.20
N PHE A 276 -3.11 -16.94 9.83
CA PHE A 276 -1.97 -17.77 9.42
C PHE A 276 -0.85 -17.77 10.46
N TYR A 277 0.06 -18.75 10.34
CA TYR A 277 1.27 -18.81 11.17
C TYR A 277 2.21 -17.62 10.94
N ASP A 278 2.44 -17.28 9.67
CA ASP A 278 3.19 -16.10 9.23
C ASP A 278 2.60 -15.60 7.90
N GLY A 279 2.95 -14.37 7.52
CA GLY A 279 2.52 -13.72 6.29
C GLY A 279 1.31 -12.80 6.45
N ASN A 280 0.64 -12.78 7.60
CA ASN A 280 -0.61 -12.04 7.83
C ASN A 280 -0.53 -10.56 7.40
N GLY A 281 0.52 -9.84 7.81
CA GLY A 281 0.69 -8.42 7.43
C GLY A 281 0.84 -8.22 5.92
N ARG A 282 1.64 -9.07 5.25
CA ARG A 282 1.83 -9.03 3.79
C ARG A 282 0.56 -9.41 3.04
N THR A 283 -0.16 -10.43 3.51
CA THR A 283 -1.43 -10.85 2.93
C THR A 283 -2.47 -9.75 3.09
N ALA A 284 -2.52 -9.05 4.24
CA ALA A 284 -3.49 -7.99 4.49
C ALA A 284 -3.30 -6.79 3.55
N ARG A 285 -2.04 -6.40 3.31
CA ARG A 285 -1.69 -5.36 2.33
C ARG A 285 -1.98 -5.80 0.90
N ALA A 286 -1.70 -7.06 0.55
CA ALA A 286 -2.04 -7.59 -0.77
C ALA A 286 -3.57 -7.63 -1.00
N LEU A 287 -4.38 -7.95 0.01
CA LEU A 287 -5.84 -7.86 -0.07
C LEU A 287 -6.35 -6.43 -0.26
N PHE A 288 -5.72 -5.44 0.41
CA PHE A 288 -6.00 -4.04 0.14
C PHE A 288 -5.80 -3.70 -1.34
N TYR A 289 -4.65 -4.07 -1.92
CA TYR A 289 -4.37 -3.81 -3.32
C TYR A 289 -5.31 -4.55 -4.27
N TRP A 290 -5.64 -5.81 -3.98
CA TRP A 290 -6.63 -6.57 -4.75
C TRP A 290 -7.99 -5.85 -4.77
N ALA A 291 -8.48 -5.41 -3.60
CA ALA A 291 -9.77 -4.73 -3.50
C ALA A 291 -9.80 -3.39 -4.22
N MET A 292 -8.73 -2.59 -4.10
CA MET A 292 -8.60 -1.33 -4.85
C MET A 292 -8.55 -1.56 -6.36
N ALA A 293 -7.83 -2.59 -6.81
CA ALA A 293 -7.71 -2.94 -8.23
C ALA A 293 -9.04 -3.45 -8.82
N LYS A 294 -9.75 -4.32 -8.09
CA LYS A 294 -11.08 -4.84 -8.49
C LYS A 294 -12.09 -3.71 -8.69
N GLN A 295 -12.01 -2.66 -7.86
CA GLN A 295 -12.93 -1.53 -7.87
C GLN A 295 -12.48 -0.39 -8.80
N GLY A 296 -11.48 -0.61 -9.65
CA GLY A 296 -11.06 0.36 -10.68
C GLY A 296 -10.19 1.52 -10.19
N TYR A 297 -9.64 1.46 -8.97
CA TYR A 297 -8.70 2.46 -8.44
C TYR A 297 -7.28 2.18 -8.96
N TRP A 298 -7.12 2.24 -10.28
CA TRP A 298 -5.93 1.83 -11.01
C TRP A 298 -4.63 2.55 -10.56
N LEU A 299 -4.71 3.79 -10.05
CA LEU A 299 -3.52 4.52 -9.60
C LEU A 299 -2.84 3.82 -8.41
N THR A 300 -3.59 3.04 -7.63
CA THR A 300 -3.04 2.28 -6.52
C THR A 300 -2.03 1.22 -6.97
N GLU A 301 -2.11 0.73 -8.21
CA GLU A 301 -1.10 -0.18 -8.77
C GLU A 301 0.29 0.50 -8.91
N PHE A 302 0.34 1.83 -8.88
CA PHE A 302 1.55 2.64 -9.08
C PHE A 302 2.11 3.24 -7.79
N ILE A 303 1.53 2.94 -6.63
CA ILE A 303 1.98 3.46 -5.34
C ILE A 303 2.40 2.34 -4.40
N SER A 304 3.33 2.64 -3.50
CA SER A 304 3.71 1.75 -2.39
C SER A 304 3.22 2.34 -1.08
N ILE A 305 2.13 1.81 -0.52
CA ILE A 305 1.64 2.20 0.81
C ILE A 305 2.60 1.74 1.90
N SER A 306 3.26 0.60 1.70
CA SER A 306 4.23 0.06 2.65
C SER A 306 5.42 0.99 2.84
N ARG A 307 5.82 1.73 1.80
CA ARG A 307 6.88 2.75 1.92
C ARG A 307 6.51 3.84 2.93
N VAL A 308 5.27 4.31 2.90
CA VAL A 308 4.77 5.35 3.81
C VAL A 308 4.58 4.78 5.22
N ILE A 309 3.99 3.59 5.34
CA ILE A 309 3.82 2.90 6.63
C ILE A 309 5.18 2.68 7.32
N LYS A 310 6.20 2.27 6.56
CA LYS A 310 7.56 2.04 7.07
C LYS A 310 8.24 3.30 7.59
N GLN A 311 7.88 4.49 7.11
CA GLN A 311 8.38 5.75 7.65
C GLN A 311 7.77 6.10 9.02
N ALA A 312 6.58 5.56 9.33
CA ALA A 312 5.86 5.83 10.58
C ALA A 312 5.17 4.57 11.15
N PRO A 313 5.91 3.47 11.43
CA PRO A 313 5.31 2.19 11.84
C PRO A 313 4.56 2.30 13.17
N VAL A 314 4.98 3.24 14.02
CA VAL A 314 4.31 3.51 15.31
C VAL A 314 2.90 4.08 15.10
N GLN A 315 2.69 4.91 14.07
CA GLN A 315 1.36 5.46 13.81
C GLN A 315 0.42 4.40 13.26
N TYR A 316 0.95 3.51 12.42
CA TYR A 316 0.22 2.36 11.88
C TYR A 316 -0.26 1.40 12.97
N GLY A 317 0.63 0.96 13.87
CA GLY A 317 0.23 0.13 15.01
C GLY A 317 -0.73 0.84 15.97
N LYS A 318 -0.56 2.16 16.21
CA LYS A 318 -1.50 2.94 17.03
C LYS A 318 -2.90 2.99 16.43
N ALA A 319 -3.03 3.03 15.11
CA ALA A 319 -4.33 3.05 14.46
C ALA A 319 -5.12 1.74 14.72
N PHE A 320 -4.43 0.59 14.74
CA PHE A 320 -5.05 -0.68 15.19
C PHE A 320 -5.51 -0.60 16.65
N LEU A 321 -4.62 -0.17 17.53
CA LEU A 321 -4.92 -0.14 18.96
C LEU A 321 -6.05 0.85 19.30
N TYR A 322 -6.13 1.99 18.61
CA TYR A 322 -7.25 2.92 18.81
C TYR A 322 -8.58 2.31 18.38
N THR A 323 -8.63 1.56 17.28
CA THR A 323 -9.83 0.81 16.90
C THR A 323 -10.23 -0.18 17.99
N GLU A 324 -9.29 -1.01 18.46
CA GLU A 324 -9.57 -2.07 19.44
C GLU A 324 -9.93 -1.54 20.83
N THR A 325 -9.40 -0.38 21.21
CA THR A 325 -9.62 0.20 22.54
C THR A 325 -10.86 1.07 22.61
N ASP A 326 -11.42 1.51 21.49
CA ASP A 326 -12.58 2.40 21.42
C ASP A 326 -13.76 1.77 20.67
N ASP A 327 -14.29 0.68 21.23
CA ASP A 327 -15.50 0.00 20.76
C ASP A 327 -15.47 -0.42 19.27
N ASN A 328 -14.33 -0.95 18.81
CA ASN A 328 -14.15 -1.41 17.43
C ASN A 328 -14.40 -0.31 16.38
N ASP A 329 -14.11 0.95 16.74
CA ASP A 329 -14.27 2.11 15.87
C ASP A 329 -13.15 2.16 14.81
N LEU A 330 -13.43 1.62 13.63
CA LEU A 330 -12.54 1.59 12.47
C LEU A 330 -12.20 2.98 11.92
N THR A 331 -12.90 4.04 12.34
CA THR A 331 -12.66 5.42 11.85
C THR A 331 -11.20 5.84 12.05
N TYR A 332 -10.55 5.41 13.15
CA TYR A 332 -9.13 5.69 13.37
C TYR A 332 -8.24 5.06 12.31
N PHE A 333 -8.50 3.80 11.96
CA PHE A 333 -7.75 3.09 10.93
C PHE A 333 -8.05 3.65 9.54
N LEU A 334 -9.30 4.01 9.25
CA LEU A 334 -9.70 4.67 8.01
C LEU A 334 -8.96 5.99 7.80
N ILE A 335 -8.98 6.88 8.78
CA ILE A 335 -8.27 8.18 8.69
C ILE A 335 -6.77 7.95 8.46
N HIS A 336 -6.16 7.04 9.21
CA HIS A 336 -4.74 6.74 9.04
C HIS A 336 -4.41 6.20 7.65
N GLN A 337 -5.18 5.23 7.15
CA GLN A 337 -4.93 4.65 5.83
C GLN A 337 -5.20 5.65 4.69
N LEU A 338 -6.23 6.49 4.80
CA LEU A 338 -6.46 7.56 3.83
C LEU A 338 -5.28 8.53 3.75
N GLU A 339 -4.71 8.93 4.89
CA GLU A 339 -3.48 9.73 4.92
C GLU A 339 -2.28 9.01 4.30
N VAL A 340 -2.15 7.70 4.54
CA VAL A 340 -1.09 6.86 3.95
C VAL A 340 -1.21 6.83 2.42
N ILE A 341 -2.42 6.60 1.90
CA ILE A 341 -2.68 6.54 0.46
C ILE A 341 -2.44 7.92 -0.17
N HIS A 342 -2.90 9.01 0.45
CA HIS A 342 -2.66 10.37 -0.02
C HIS A 342 -1.16 10.66 -0.15
N LYS A 343 -0.37 10.38 0.90
CA LYS A 343 1.08 10.56 0.87
C LYS A 343 1.76 9.69 -0.19
N ALA A 344 1.25 8.48 -0.43
CA ALA A 344 1.81 7.57 -1.43
C ALA A 344 1.53 8.06 -2.86
N VAL A 345 0.34 8.62 -3.11
CA VAL A 345 -0.02 9.26 -4.38
C VAL A 345 0.75 10.57 -4.59
N ASP A 346 0.90 11.43 -3.58
CA ASP A 346 1.73 12.63 -3.68
C ASP A 346 3.19 12.28 -4.03
N ALA A 347 3.74 11.26 -3.38
CA ALA A 347 5.09 10.78 -3.66
C ALA A 347 5.24 10.23 -5.08
N LEU A 348 4.15 9.68 -5.67
CA LEU A 348 4.12 9.27 -7.06
C LEU A 348 4.14 10.50 -7.99
N HIS A 349 3.28 11.50 -7.77
CA HIS A 349 3.27 12.73 -8.58
C HIS A 349 4.64 13.42 -8.58
N VAL A 350 5.24 13.65 -7.41
CA VAL A 350 6.59 14.23 -7.30
C VAL A 350 7.62 13.43 -8.09
N PHE A 351 7.53 12.10 -8.03
CA PHE A 351 8.44 11.23 -8.76
C PHE A 351 8.24 11.30 -10.29
N LEU A 352 6.99 11.38 -10.76
CA LEU A 352 6.69 11.51 -12.19
C LEU A 352 7.17 12.86 -12.73
N ASP A 353 6.92 13.95 -12.00
CA ASP A 353 7.40 15.29 -12.32
C ASP A 353 8.92 15.35 -12.46
N GLU A 354 9.67 14.71 -11.56
CA GLU A 354 11.13 14.58 -11.65
C GLU A 354 11.60 13.71 -12.83
N LYS A 355 10.76 12.75 -13.23
CA LYS A 355 11.06 11.89 -14.37
C LYS A 355 10.86 12.63 -15.68
N ILE A 356 9.70 13.24 -15.88
CA ILE A 356 9.34 14.03 -17.06
C ILE A 356 10.36 15.16 -17.25
N ARG A 357 10.60 15.98 -16.22
CA ARG A 357 11.58 17.09 -16.33
C ARG A 357 12.95 16.64 -16.81
N GLY A 358 13.44 15.50 -16.32
CA GLY A 358 14.75 15.03 -16.76
C GLY A 358 14.75 14.28 -18.10
N ILE A 359 13.59 13.82 -18.58
CA ILE A 359 13.45 13.38 -19.98
C ILE A 359 13.49 14.61 -20.89
N ASP A 360 12.77 15.67 -20.54
CA ASP A 360 12.79 16.93 -21.28
C ASP A 360 14.20 17.55 -21.31
N GLU A 361 14.94 17.49 -20.20
CA GLU A 361 16.36 17.89 -20.16
C GLU A 361 17.20 17.05 -21.14
N ALA A 362 17.03 15.73 -21.15
CA ALA A 362 17.77 14.85 -22.05
C ALA A 362 17.41 15.10 -23.52
N GLU A 363 16.14 15.40 -23.83
CA GLU A 363 15.70 15.74 -25.18
C GLU A 363 16.22 17.11 -25.63
N ARG A 364 16.23 18.11 -24.74
CA ARG A 364 16.82 19.42 -25.00
C ARG A 364 18.30 19.34 -25.39
N LEU A 365 19.08 18.47 -24.74
CA LEU A 365 20.48 18.24 -25.11
C LEU A 365 20.67 17.73 -26.55
N LEU A 366 19.64 17.14 -27.14
CA LEU A 366 19.68 16.58 -28.50
C LEU A 366 19.12 17.55 -29.55
N THR A 367 18.51 18.66 -29.15
CA THR A 367 17.73 19.54 -30.04
C THR A 367 18.60 20.13 -31.16
N ASP A 368 19.83 20.52 -30.82
CA ASP A 368 20.78 21.13 -31.76
C ASP A 368 21.55 20.10 -32.61
N ASN A 369 21.35 18.80 -32.38
CA ASN A 369 21.98 17.73 -33.13
C ASN A 369 20.98 17.07 -34.10
N PRO A 370 21.01 17.38 -35.42
CA PRO A 370 20.06 16.84 -36.39
C PRO A 370 20.07 15.31 -36.51
N ARG A 371 21.19 14.66 -36.12
CA ARG A 371 21.34 13.20 -36.11
C ARG A 371 20.53 12.54 -34.99
N LEU A 372 20.28 13.27 -33.90
CA LEU A 372 19.68 12.76 -32.66
C LEU A 372 18.30 13.36 -32.37
N ASN A 373 18.05 14.59 -32.79
CA ASN A 373 16.80 15.32 -32.54
C ASN A 373 15.57 14.51 -33.02
N GLY A 374 14.65 14.25 -32.11
CA GLY A 374 13.42 13.47 -32.35
C GLY A 374 13.66 12.00 -32.75
N LYS A 375 14.86 11.45 -32.58
CA LYS A 375 15.19 10.06 -32.99
C LYS A 375 15.08 9.04 -31.86
N LEU A 376 15.11 9.48 -30.61
CA LEU A 376 15.02 8.60 -29.44
C LEU A 376 13.58 8.56 -28.95
N ASN A 377 13.10 7.35 -28.65
CA ASN A 377 11.84 7.20 -27.91
C ASN A 377 12.03 7.46 -26.40
N PHE A 378 10.93 7.53 -25.65
CA PHE A 378 10.97 7.79 -24.20
C PHE A 378 11.91 6.85 -23.43
N ARG A 379 11.91 5.54 -23.74
CA ARG A 379 12.77 4.56 -23.05
C ARG A 379 14.26 4.80 -23.36
N GLN A 380 14.57 5.18 -24.60
CA GLN A 380 15.92 5.53 -25.01
C GLN A 380 16.38 6.86 -24.39
N LEU A 381 15.50 7.86 -24.26
CA LEU A 381 15.77 9.10 -23.54
C LEU A 381 16.01 8.85 -22.05
N ALA A 382 15.21 7.97 -21.43
CA ALA A 382 15.40 7.55 -20.04
C ALA A 382 16.76 6.87 -19.83
N LEU A 383 17.15 5.99 -20.77
CA LEU A 383 18.45 5.35 -20.78
C LEU A 383 19.57 6.37 -20.97
N LEU A 384 19.43 7.30 -21.91
CA LEU A 384 20.42 8.35 -22.18
C LEU A 384 20.67 9.23 -20.95
N ARG A 385 19.59 9.67 -20.27
CA ARG A 385 19.68 10.42 -19.01
C ARG A 385 20.46 9.66 -17.94
N HIS A 386 20.24 8.34 -17.84
CA HIS A 386 20.99 7.49 -16.91
C HIS A 386 22.46 7.36 -17.34
N ALA A 387 22.72 7.11 -18.63
CA ALA A 387 24.06 6.97 -19.19
C ALA A 387 24.93 8.22 -18.94
N LEU A 388 24.36 9.42 -19.10
CA LEU A 388 25.04 10.70 -18.82
C LEU A 388 25.53 10.81 -17.37
N LYS A 389 24.85 10.18 -16.41
CA LYS A 389 25.22 10.19 -14.98
C LYS A 389 26.13 9.03 -14.59
N HIS A 390 26.22 7.99 -15.42
CA HIS A 390 26.92 6.76 -15.11
C HIS A 390 27.86 6.34 -16.25
N PRO A 391 29.02 7.03 -16.41
CA PRO A 391 30.04 6.65 -17.38
C PRO A 391 30.51 5.21 -17.16
N ARG A 392 30.74 4.48 -18.26
CA ARG A 392 31.15 3.05 -18.27
C ARG A 392 30.09 2.06 -17.76
N PHE A 393 28.87 2.50 -17.44
CA PHE A 393 27.78 1.57 -17.13
C PHE A 393 27.50 0.65 -18.33
N SER A 394 27.10 -0.59 -18.08
CA SER A 394 26.81 -1.58 -19.11
C SER A 394 25.37 -2.03 -19.02
N TYR A 395 24.59 -1.83 -20.08
CA TYR A 395 23.22 -2.30 -20.18
C TYR A 395 23.16 -3.67 -20.85
N VAL A 396 22.26 -4.53 -20.40
CA VAL A 396 21.92 -5.79 -21.08
C VAL A 396 20.43 -5.82 -21.47
N VAL A 397 20.11 -6.59 -22.50
CA VAL A 397 18.78 -6.61 -23.11
C VAL A 397 17.71 -7.04 -22.11
N GLN A 398 17.96 -8.08 -21.32
CA GLN A 398 16.99 -8.61 -20.35
C GLN A 398 16.68 -7.61 -19.22
N GLU A 399 17.66 -6.80 -18.80
CA GLU A 399 17.45 -5.75 -17.80
C GLU A 399 16.59 -4.61 -18.36
N HIS A 400 16.87 -4.18 -19.60
CA HIS A 400 16.08 -3.15 -20.28
C HIS A 400 14.64 -3.64 -20.54
N GLN A 401 14.49 -4.92 -20.91
CA GLN A 401 13.21 -5.60 -21.07
C GLN A 401 12.36 -5.52 -19.80
N ARG A 402 12.89 -6.00 -18.67
CA ARG A 402 12.18 -6.04 -17.38
C ARG A 402 11.94 -4.66 -16.80
N SER A 403 12.94 -3.79 -16.87
CA SER A 403 12.81 -2.42 -16.35
C SER A 403 11.70 -1.65 -17.05
N HIS A 404 11.43 -1.95 -18.32
CA HIS A 404 10.41 -1.25 -19.10
C HIS A 404 9.12 -2.03 -19.38
N GLY A 405 9.04 -3.31 -19.00
CA GLY A 405 7.87 -4.16 -19.25
C GLY A 405 7.62 -4.46 -20.74
N ILE A 406 8.67 -4.48 -21.56
CA ILE A 406 8.59 -4.68 -23.01
C ILE A 406 9.00 -6.09 -23.43
N SER A 407 8.80 -6.46 -24.69
CA SER A 407 9.33 -7.73 -25.22
C SER A 407 10.85 -7.68 -25.42
N TYR A 408 11.50 -8.83 -25.38
CA TYR A 408 12.96 -8.95 -25.59
C TYR A 408 13.39 -8.30 -26.92
N ASP A 409 12.61 -8.50 -28.00
CA ASP A 409 12.93 -7.95 -29.31
C ASP A 409 12.83 -6.43 -29.35
N VAL A 410 11.86 -5.83 -28.66
CA VAL A 410 11.74 -4.37 -28.54
C VAL A 410 12.92 -3.84 -27.73
N ALA A 411 13.26 -4.47 -26.61
CA ALA A 411 14.40 -4.06 -25.79
C ALA A 411 15.72 -4.14 -26.56
N ARG A 412 15.90 -5.21 -27.33
CA ARG A 412 17.08 -5.41 -28.18
C ARG A 412 17.16 -4.35 -29.28
N LYS A 413 16.03 -4.02 -29.92
CA LYS A 413 15.97 -2.97 -30.96
C LYS A 413 16.33 -1.60 -30.39
N ASP A 414 15.81 -1.25 -29.21
CA ASP A 414 16.12 0.02 -28.54
C ASP A 414 17.65 0.18 -28.35
N LEU A 415 18.30 -0.82 -27.76
CA LEU A 415 19.74 -0.80 -27.47
C LEU A 415 20.61 -0.84 -28.74
N LEU A 416 20.22 -1.65 -29.74
CA LEU A 416 20.93 -1.69 -31.02
C LEU A 416 20.81 -0.38 -31.79
N GLN A 417 19.66 0.29 -31.76
CA GLN A 417 19.52 1.59 -32.39
C GLN A 417 20.45 2.62 -31.73
N MET A 418 20.51 2.65 -30.40
CA MET A 418 21.40 3.56 -29.67
C MET A 418 22.88 3.28 -29.96
N ALA A 419 23.28 2.02 -30.08
CA ALA A 419 24.67 1.66 -30.39
C ALA A 419 25.01 1.79 -31.89
N ASP A 420 24.32 1.03 -32.74
CA ASP A 420 24.73 0.79 -34.13
C ASP A 420 24.31 1.94 -35.06
N LYS A 421 23.20 2.66 -34.76
CA LYS A 421 22.71 3.76 -35.61
C LYS A 421 23.02 5.15 -35.07
N LEU A 422 22.86 5.32 -33.75
CA LEU A 422 23.02 6.62 -33.09
C LEU A 422 24.38 6.79 -32.41
N ASN A 423 25.24 5.77 -32.42
CA ASN A 423 26.59 5.82 -31.86
C ASN A 423 26.65 6.34 -30.40
N LEU A 424 25.57 6.20 -29.63
CA LEU A 424 25.47 6.65 -28.23
C LEU A 424 25.99 5.60 -27.25
N LEU A 425 26.04 4.32 -27.64
CA LEU A 425 26.52 3.21 -26.84
C LEU A 425 27.55 2.39 -27.64
N ILE A 426 28.42 1.68 -26.93
CA ILE A 426 29.36 0.72 -27.53
C ILE A 426 28.84 -0.68 -27.28
N LYS A 427 28.57 -1.43 -28.36
CA LYS A 427 28.16 -2.82 -28.27
C LYS A 427 29.38 -3.73 -28.12
N THR A 428 29.42 -4.50 -27.04
CA THR A 428 30.44 -5.53 -26.79
C THR A 428 29.78 -6.89 -26.59
N LYS A 429 30.54 -7.97 -26.78
CA LYS A 429 30.05 -9.34 -26.61
C LYS A 429 30.94 -10.04 -25.58
N GLN A 430 30.33 -10.62 -24.56
CA GLN A 430 31.01 -11.44 -23.56
C GLN A 430 30.24 -12.76 -23.42
N GLY A 431 30.90 -13.86 -23.78
CA GLY A 431 30.26 -15.16 -23.92
C GLY A 431 29.12 -15.14 -24.95
N LYS A 432 27.92 -15.58 -24.53
CA LYS A 432 26.70 -15.59 -25.36
C LYS A 432 25.87 -14.30 -25.25
N ARG A 433 26.28 -13.33 -24.42
CA ARG A 433 25.50 -12.11 -24.12
C ARG A 433 26.11 -10.88 -24.79
N TYR A 434 25.23 -9.96 -25.20
CA TYR A 434 25.62 -8.63 -25.67
C TYR A 434 25.48 -7.63 -24.53
N PHE A 435 26.49 -6.77 -24.40
CA PHE A 435 26.54 -5.66 -23.47
C PHE A 435 26.59 -4.36 -24.25
N PHE A 436 25.90 -3.33 -23.76
CA PHE A 436 25.84 -2.01 -24.36
C PHE A 436 26.44 -1.02 -23.38
N VAL A 437 27.70 -0.64 -23.61
CA VAL A 437 28.54 0.11 -22.67
C VAL A 437 28.45 1.60 -22.96
N VAL A 438 28.31 2.41 -21.91
CA VAL A 438 28.36 3.87 -21.99
C VAL A 438 29.78 4.32 -22.31
N PRO A 439 30.01 5.04 -23.41
CA PRO A 439 31.34 5.52 -23.77
C PRO A 439 31.74 6.74 -22.91
N ASN A 440 33.05 6.91 -22.67
CA ASN A 440 33.57 8.05 -21.90
C ASN A 440 33.36 9.40 -22.59
N ASP A 441 33.16 9.41 -23.91
CA ASP A 441 32.96 10.60 -24.73
C ASP A 441 31.48 10.85 -25.07
N LEU A 442 30.53 10.26 -24.32
CA LEU A 442 29.09 10.36 -24.61
C LEU A 442 28.61 11.80 -24.85
N GLU A 443 29.02 12.76 -24.02
CA GLU A 443 28.66 14.18 -24.18
C GLU A 443 29.14 14.75 -25.52
N LYS A 444 30.35 14.38 -25.96
CA LYS A 444 30.88 14.79 -27.28
C LYS A 444 30.09 14.15 -28.42
N ARG A 445 29.61 12.92 -28.24
CA ARG A 445 28.77 12.23 -29.24
C ARG A 445 27.36 12.80 -29.34
N ILE A 446 26.91 13.51 -28.31
CA ILE A 446 25.65 14.27 -28.30
C ILE A 446 25.85 15.64 -28.95
N ALA A 447 26.99 16.29 -28.71
CA ALA A 447 27.30 17.60 -29.31
C ALA A 447 27.63 17.55 -30.82
N ASN A 448 28.13 16.41 -31.32
CA ASN A 448 28.53 16.18 -32.72
C ASN A 448 27.58 15.22 -33.45
#